data_AF-A0A9C9ER61-F1
#
_entry.id   AF-A0A9C9ER61-F1
#
_cell.length_a   1.000
_cell.length_b   1.000
_cell.length_c   1.000
_cell.angle_alpha   90.00
_cell.angle_beta   90.00
_cell.angle_gamma   90.00
#
_symmetry.space_group_name_H-M   'P 1'
#
loop_
_entity.id
_entity.type
_entity.pdbx_description
1 polymer ?
#
loop_
_entity_poly.entity_id
_entity_poly.type
_entity_poly.pdbx_seq_one_letter_code
_entity_poly.pdbx_strand_id
1 'polypeptide(L)'
;MKNCVLLISFSILLVPLCMVFPDAGYLGSLMQNPAPAISQVEHHTIEMVSEDVLIELHSSITTNRTDDELVEDYVYADVIARFVFNNTGKATDVEMFFPLNVMTIFVSQLYMDPAVVPDMIEVMVGGEEVEIQPLYTAFYDPSMIEEYDMRWKELSASIEAINTSEPGNGELIHFRNYLFTEKSWGDVPFCCAVALSANWSVHFEEGETIVVECRYTCDLTSDYAMNTFRFAYPLFTGASWRGDINKGRIVVFPGDDFNWDDLRLYTGFYLPEPENIGDYNFVMREDVDGFIDVDSMLYSYHDCVSGFENALVWEFENLEPVIYRLNWLSYYPDLGSLGQVPEYFDEDIQVDYDTHRSGYRDVPGIDGTMVYLYVSRTYIPNWYFVVSEAGIPLYENPDPDSIMKDDYKLPLYAELEVMEVRGDWIKVNYMDHFRSRSGENVWVCKKMVDDNGLVIPTVLPFIDAYVGDK
;
A
#
# COMPACT_ATOMS: atom_id res chain seq x y z
N MET A 1 -60.36 10.99 -11.38
CA MET A 1 -60.00 10.29 -10.13
C MET A 1 -59.53 8.89 -10.46
N LYS A 2 -58.22 8.72 -10.61
CA LYS A 2 -57.49 7.45 -10.52
C LYS A 2 -56.00 7.78 -10.72
N ASN A 3 -55.18 7.21 -9.86
CA ASN A 3 -53.73 7.04 -9.96
C ASN A 3 -52.86 8.30 -9.74
N CYS A 4 -52.80 8.73 -8.48
CA CYS A 4 -51.71 9.57 -7.96
C CYS A 4 -51.26 9.07 -6.57
N VAL A 5 -50.97 7.77 -6.41
CA VAL A 5 -50.27 7.24 -5.21
C VAL A 5 -49.58 5.93 -5.60
N LEU A 6 -48.60 5.95 -6.51
CA LEU A 6 -47.70 4.81 -6.71
C LEU A 6 -46.49 5.22 -7.57
N LEU A 7 -45.73 6.21 -7.11
CA LEU A 7 -44.45 6.58 -7.75
C LEU A 7 -43.42 7.19 -6.77
N ILE A 8 -43.74 7.21 -5.46
CA ILE A 8 -42.82 7.72 -4.43
C ILE A 8 -42.28 6.58 -3.54
N SER A 9 -42.79 5.35 -3.69
CA SER A 9 -42.38 4.20 -2.87
C SER A 9 -41.37 3.26 -3.55
N PHE A 10 -40.99 3.53 -4.81
CA PHE A 10 -39.93 2.77 -5.51
C PHE A 10 -38.58 3.49 -5.50
N SER A 11 -38.57 4.80 -5.26
CA SER A 11 -37.36 5.63 -5.23
C SER A 11 -36.68 5.71 -3.87
N ILE A 12 -37.18 5.01 -2.83
CA ILE A 12 -36.54 4.93 -1.50
C ILE A 12 -35.90 3.54 -1.29
N LEU A 13 -36.33 2.52 -2.03
CA LEU A 13 -35.81 1.15 -1.96
C LEU A 13 -34.66 0.87 -2.94
N LEU A 14 -34.39 1.76 -3.90
CA LEU A 14 -33.27 1.66 -4.85
C LEU A 14 -32.08 2.57 -4.49
N VAL A 15 -32.21 3.39 -3.45
CA VAL A 15 -31.16 4.34 -3.03
C VAL A 15 -29.94 3.68 -2.36
N PRO A 16 -30.04 2.52 -1.67
CA PRO A 16 -28.82 1.84 -1.21
C PRO A 16 -28.13 0.99 -2.30
N LEU A 17 -28.79 0.76 -3.44
CA LEU A 17 -28.32 -0.14 -4.52
C LEU A 17 -27.87 0.60 -5.78
N CYS A 18 -28.24 1.87 -5.95
CA CYS A 18 -27.86 2.71 -7.09
C CYS A 18 -26.95 3.89 -6.71
N MET A 19 -26.43 3.91 -5.47
CA MET A 19 -25.20 4.64 -5.13
C MET A 19 -24.03 3.66 -5.05
N VAL A 20 -23.93 2.75 -6.03
CA VAL A 20 -22.60 2.46 -6.57
C VAL A 20 -22.22 3.77 -7.23
N PHE A 21 -21.56 4.66 -6.48
CA PHE A 21 -20.87 5.78 -7.09
C PHE A 21 -19.95 5.12 -8.11
N PRO A 22 -20.18 5.32 -9.42
CA PRO A 22 -19.19 4.92 -10.40
C PRO A 22 -17.91 5.63 -9.99
N ASP A 23 -16.83 4.86 -9.95
CA ASP A 23 -15.48 5.35 -9.74
C ASP A 23 -15.29 5.97 -8.37
N ALA A 24 -14.85 5.19 -7.38
CA ALA A 24 -13.66 5.60 -6.63
C ALA A 24 -12.50 5.39 -7.60
N GLY A 25 -11.70 6.41 -7.92
CA GLY A 25 -10.43 6.22 -8.63
C GLY A 25 -9.74 5.00 -8.01
N TYR A 26 -9.53 3.96 -8.82
CA TYR A 26 -9.35 2.59 -8.34
C TYR A 26 -8.32 2.59 -7.22
N LEU A 27 -8.76 2.38 -5.97
CA LEU A 27 -7.91 2.13 -4.81
C LEU A 27 -7.41 0.70 -4.97
N GLY A 28 -6.53 0.54 -5.95
CA GLY A 28 -6.07 -0.71 -6.52
C GLY A 28 -4.81 -1.19 -5.83
N SER A 29 -4.89 -2.42 -5.34
CA SER A 29 -3.80 -3.32 -5.05
C SER A 29 -2.69 -2.78 -4.15
N LEU A 30 -2.74 -3.20 -2.90
CA LEU A 30 -1.66 -3.04 -1.95
C LEU A 30 -0.98 -4.38 -1.83
N MET A 31 0.22 -4.48 -2.40
CA MET A 31 0.97 -5.72 -2.50
C MET A 31 2.22 -5.61 -1.60
N GLN A 32 2.42 -6.52 -0.63
CA GLN A 32 3.46 -6.42 0.42
C GLN A 32 4.21 -7.72 0.61
N ASN A 33 5.50 -7.72 0.99
CA ASN A 33 6.29 -8.96 1.18
C ASN A 33 5.59 -9.98 2.09
N PRO A 34 5.89 -11.29 1.96
CA PRO A 34 5.35 -12.31 2.84
C PRO A 34 5.52 -11.94 4.32
N ALA A 35 4.47 -12.15 5.11
CA ALA A 35 4.43 -11.94 6.56
C ALA A 35 3.86 -13.17 7.30
N PRO A 36 4.21 -13.40 8.57
CA PRO A 36 3.65 -14.51 9.36
C PRO A 36 2.22 -14.23 9.84
N ALA A 37 1.28 -15.16 9.64
CA ALA A 37 -0.15 -14.99 9.94
C ALA A 37 -0.55 -15.04 11.43
N ILE A 38 0.34 -15.39 12.37
CA ILE A 38 0.00 -15.53 13.81
C ILE A 38 1.07 -14.88 14.69
N SER A 39 0.69 -14.57 15.95
CA SER A 39 1.39 -13.76 16.95
C SER A 39 2.92 -13.94 16.98
N GLN A 40 3.59 -12.81 17.20
CA GLN A 40 5.05 -12.61 17.25
C GLN A 40 5.85 -13.67 18.04
N VAL A 41 5.21 -14.40 18.97
CA VAL A 41 5.88 -15.32 19.91
C VAL A 41 6.36 -16.64 19.27
N GLU A 42 5.70 -17.16 18.23
CA GLU A 42 6.06 -18.46 17.62
C GLU A 42 7.04 -18.36 16.44
N HIS A 43 7.07 -17.22 15.74
CA HIS A 43 7.91 -17.01 14.55
C HIS A 43 9.26 -16.33 14.82
N HIS A 44 9.63 -16.11 16.08
CA HIS A 44 10.96 -15.62 16.49
C HIS A 44 12.15 -16.53 16.08
N THR A 45 11.90 -17.57 15.29
CA THR A 45 12.93 -18.47 14.79
C THR A 45 13.16 -18.31 13.29
N ILE A 46 12.25 -17.70 12.54
CA ILE A 46 12.44 -17.45 11.10
C ILE A 46 12.96 -16.03 10.90
N GLU A 47 14.09 -15.91 10.22
CA GLU A 47 14.76 -14.65 9.89
C GLU A 47 14.68 -14.43 8.38
N MET A 48 14.29 -13.23 7.94
CA MET A 48 14.40 -12.82 6.52
C MET A 48 15.81 -12.30 6.29
N VAL A 49 16.61 -13.03 5.52
CA VAL A 49 18.04 -12.75 5.33
C VAL A 49 18.28 -11.88 4.11
N SER A 50 17.49 -12.07 3.05
CA SER A 50 17.65 -11.30 1.82
C SER A 50 16.33 -11.09 1.10
N GLU A 51 16.25 -9.98 0.38
CA GLU A 51 15.16 -9.63 -0.53
C GLU A 51 15.73 -9.12 -1.88
N ASP A 52 15.21 -9.62 -2.99
CA ASP A 52 15.58 -9.16 -4.34
C ASP A 52 14.31 -9.03 -5.19
N VAL A 53 13.98 -7.80 -5.57
CA VAL A 53 12.69 -7.43 -6.15
C VAL A 53 12.89 -6.78 -7.51
N LEU A 54 12.10 -7.21 -8.48
CA LEU A 54 11.95 -6.61 -9.80
C LEU A 54 10.52 -6.10 -9.94
N ILE A 55 10.37 -4.86 -10.40
CA ILE A 55 9.09 -4.22 -10.68
C ILE A 55 9.17 -3.68 -12.11
N GLU A 56 8.38 -4.27 -13.00
CA GLU A 56 8.21 -3.81 -14.37
C GLU A 56 6.94 -2.97 -14.47
N LEU A 57 7.04 -1.75 -14.99
CA LEU A 57 5.89 -0.87 -15.19
C LEU A 57 5.36 -0.99 -16.61
N HIS A 58 4.05 -1.12 -16.76
CA HIS A 58 3.37 -1.27 -18.06
C HIS A 58 2.27 -0.23 -18.25
N SER A 59 1.88 0.01 -19.51
CA SER A 59 0.72 0.85 -19.81
C SER A 59 -0.14 0.28 -20.96
N SER A 60 -1.40 -0.01 -20.65
CA SER A 60 -2.38 -0.49 -21.64
C SER A 60 -3.33 0.64 -22.02
N ILE A 61 -3.56 0.80 -23.33
CA ILE A 61 -4.50 1.77 -23.88
C ILE A 61 -5.73 1.02 -24.38
N THR A 62 -6.87 1.17 -23.69
CA THR A 62 -8.13 0.57 -24.15
C THR A 62 -8.89 1.58 -25.01
N THR A 63 -8.78 1.45 -26.34
CA THR A 63 -9.59 2.29 -27.25
C THR A 63 -10.98 1.69 -27.45
N ASN A 64 -12.02 2.26 -26.83
CA ASN A 64 -13.40 1.91 -27.18
C ASN A 64 -13.80 2.59 -28.49
N ARG A 65 -13.80 1.81 -29.58
CA ARG A 65 -14.18 2.28 -30.92
C ARG A 65 -15.70 2.30 -31.09
N THR A 66 -16.34 3.38 -30.67
CA THR A 66 -17.51 3.94 -31.35
C THR A 66 -17.79 5.34 -30.81
N ASP A 67 -17.63 6.34 -31.69
CA ASP A 67 -18.10 7.73 -31.57
C ASP A 67 -17.66 8.53 -30.33
N ASP A 68 -16.55 9.27 -30.46
CA ASP A 68 -16.09 10.36 -29.57
C ASP A 68 -15.90 10.04 -28.06
N GLU A 69 -15.74 8.77 -27.68
CA GLU A 69 -15.62 8.34 -26.27
C GLU A 69 -14.21 7.90 -25.83
N LEU A 70 -13.99 8.06 -24.52
CA LEU A 70 -12.75 8.11 -23.74
C LEU A 70 -11.72 7.01 -24.08
N VAL A 71 -10.45 7.42 -24.14
CA VAL A 71 -9.29 6.52 -24.05
C VAL A 71 -9.06 6.28 -22.57
N GLU A 72 -9.34 5.07 -22.09
CA GLU A 72 -8.98 4.65 -20.73
C GLU A 72 -7.56 4.09 -20.77
N ASP A 73 -6.63 4.88 -20.24
CA ASP A 73 -5.26 4.47 -19.99
C ASP A 73 -5.21 3.74 -18.64
N TYR A 74 -4.56 2.59 -18.61
CA TYR A 74 -4.41 1.79 -17.41
C TYR A 74 -2.94 1.43 -17.22
N VAL A 75 -2.41 1.74 -16.03
CA VAL A 75 -1.03 1.47 -15.65
C VAL A 75 -1.03 0.37 -14.59
N TYR A 76 -0.19 -0.64 -14.80
CA TYR A 76 0.00 -1.75 -13.89
C TYR A 76 1.47 -2.06 -13.72
N ALA A 77 1.78 -2.85 -12.69
CA ALA A 77 3.11 -3.36 -12.43
C ALA A 77 3.09 -4.90 -12.44
N ASP A 78 4.09 -5.48 -13.08
CA ASP A 78 4.45 -6.88 -12.92
C ASP A 78 5.61 -6.96 -11.92
N VAL A 79 5.41 -7.69 -10.83
CA VAL A 79 6.38 -7.78 -9.74
C VAL A 79 6.85 -9.21 -9.58
N ILE A 80 8.17 -9.36 -9.48
CA ILE A 80 8.83 -10.62 -9.11
C ILE A 80 9.69 -10.33 -7.89
N ALA A 81 9.35 -10.95 -6.76
CA ALA A 81 10.04 -10.74 -5.50
C ALA A 81 10.59 -12.07 -4.98
N ARG A 82 11.85 -12.06 -4.55
CA ARG A 82 12.53 -13.23 -3.99
C ARG A 82 12.96 -12.94 -2.57
N PHE A 83 12.58 -13.83 -1.66
CA PHE A 83 12.85 -13.71 -0.24
C PHE A 83 13.62 -14.93 0.24
N VAL A 84 14.73 -14.71 0.92
CA VAL A 84 15.53 -15.79 1.53
C VAL A 84 15.22 -15.82 3.02
N PHE A 85 14.67 -16.93 3.49
CA PHE A 85 14.32 -17.17 4.88
C PHE A 85 15.22 -18.22 5.50
N ASN A 86 15.65 -17.99 6.75
CA ASN A 86 16.45 -18.93 7.51
C ASN A 86 15.74 -19.33 8.81
N ASN A 87 15.63 -20.63 9.07
CA ASN A 87 15.06 -21.16 10.30
C ASN A 87 16.14 -21.39 11.37
N THR A 88 16.18 -20.52 12.36
CA THR A 88 17.12 -20.58 13.50
C THR A 88 16.63 -21.40 14.69
N GLY A 89 15.47 -22.07 14.58
CA GLY A 89 14.89 -22.81 15.69
C GLY A 89 14.00 -23.97 15.25
N LYS A 90 12.95 -24.23 16.04
CA LYS A 90 12.15 -25.46 15.91
C LYS A 90 10.82 -25.29 15.20
N ALA A 91 10.53 -24.10 14.66
CA ALA A 91 9.32 -23.91 13.89
C ALA A 91 9.39 -24.80 12.65
N THR A 92 8.40 -25.66 12.45
CA THR A 92 8.36 -26.58 11.29
C THR A 92 7.42 -26.11 10.22
N ASP A 93 6.31 -25.48 10.57
CA ASP A 93 5.28 -25.07 9.62
C ASP A 93 4.89 -23.62 9.92
N VAL A 94 4.95 -22.78 8.89
CA VAL A 94 4.72 -21.34 9.00
C VAL A 94 3.68 -20.93 7.98
N GLU A 95 2.59 -20.34 8.45
CA GLU A 95 1.60 -19.69 7.59
C GLU A 95 2.13 -18.32 7.18
N MET A 96 2.43 -18.18 5.89
CA MET A 96 2.81 -16.92 5.28
C MET A 96 1.62 -16.29 4.58
N PHE A 97 1.55 -14.96 4.57
CA PHE A 97 0.56 -14.24 3.79
C PHE A 97 1.13 -12.98 3.16
N PHE A 98 0.45 -12.55 2.09
CA PHE A 98 0.73 -11.38 1.28
C PHE A 98 -0.56 -10.58 1.17
N PRO A 99 -0.70 -9.43 1.85
CA PRO A 99 -1.86 -8.57 1.66
C PRO A 99 -1.92 -8.15 0.21
N LEU A 100 -3.12 -8.27 -0.36
CA LEU A 100 -3.44 -7.99 -1.75
C LEU A 100 -4.17 -6.67 -1.90
N ASN A 101 -5.13 -6.45 -1.01
CA ASN A 101 -6.01 -5.30 -1.03
C ASN A 101 -6.36 -4.92 0.39
N VAL A 102 -6.19 -3.64 0.73
CA VAL A 102 -6.87 -3.07 1.89
C VAL A 102 -8.30 -2.80 1.48
N MET A 103 -9.25 -3.44 2.16
CA MET A 103 -10.66 -3.26 1.88
C MET A 103 -11.06 -1.85 2.33
N THR A 104 -11.42 -1.00 1.37
CA THR A 104 -12.12 0.25 1.68
C THR A 104 -13.63 0.03 1.68
N ILE A 105 -14.37 0.92 2.34
CA ILE A 105 -15.84 0.86 2.39
C ILE A 105 -16.49 0.82 0.99
N PHE A 106 -15.79 1.30 -0.05
CA PHE A 106 -16.25 1.30 -1.44
C PHE A 106 -15.75 0.09 -2.25
N VAL A 107 -14.53 -0.37 -1.97
CA VAL A 107 -13.87 -1.50 -2.64
C VAL A 107 -14.46 -2.86 -2.22
N SER A 108 -14.93 -2.97 -0.98
CA SER A 108 -15.46 -4.22 -0.39
C SER A 108 -16.60 -4.88 -1.19
N GLN A 109 -17.33 -4.14 -2.03
CA GLN A 109 -18.43 -4.71 -2.84
C GLN A 109 -17.96 -5.34 -4.17
N LEU A 110 -16.78 -4.98 -4.68
CA LEU A 110 -16.30 -5.45 -6.00
C LEU A 110 -15.54 -6.78 -5.92
N TYR A 111 -14.89 -7.06 -4.79
CA TYR A 111 -14.06 -8.27 -4.59
C TYR A 111 -14.80 -9.41 -3.87
N MET A 112 -16.12 -9.47 -4.05
CA MET A 112 -16.99 -10.49 -3.43
C MET A 112 -16.79 -11.91 -3.98
N ASP A 113 -15.93 -12.11 -4.98
CA ASP A 113 -15.53 -13.45 -5.41
C ASP A 113 -14.12 -13.79 -4.91
N PRO A 114 -13.98 -14.52 -3.79
CA PRO A 114 -12.69 -14.99 -3.29
C PRO A 114 -11.92 -15.87 -4.30
N ALA A 115 -12.58 -16.38 -5.34
CA ALA A 115 -11.92 -17.14 -6.41
C ALA A 115 -11.03 -16.27 -7.32
N VAL A 116 -11.11 -14.95 -7.25
CA VAL A 116 -10.30 -14.03 -8.08
C VAL A 116 -8.88 -13.83 -7.51
N VAL A 117 -8.67 -14.14 -6.23
CA VAL A 117 -7.38 -13.97 -5.53
C VAL A 117 -6.29 -14.94 -6.01
N PRO A 118 -6.54 -16.27 -6.14
CA PRO A 118 -5.50 -17.23 -6.50
C PRO A 118 -4.95 -17.05 -7.92
N ASP A 119 -5.69 -16.40 -8.82
CA ASP A 119 -5.28 -16.24 -10.23
C ASP A 119 -4.33 -15.06 -10.46
N MET A 120 -4.10 -14.21 -9.44
CA MET A 120 -3.28 -12.98 -9.56
C MET A 120 -1.87 -13.10 -8.97
N ILE A 121 -1.60 -14.16 -8.20
CA ILE A 121 -0.29 -14.41 -7.59
C ILE A 121 0.13 -15.84 -7.87
N GLU A 122 1.41 -16.02 -8.18
CA GLU A 122 2.09 -17.31 -8.20
C GLU A 122 3.16 -17.31 -7.10
N VAL A 123 3.26 -18.40 -6.33
CA VAL A 123 4.26 -18.53 -5.26
C VAL A 123 5.00 -19.85 -5.40
N MET A 124 6.33 -19.77 -5.36
CA MET A 124 7.23 -20.91 -5.25
C MET A 124 7.92 -20.93 -3.91
N VAL A 125 8.05 -22.11 -3.33
CA VAL A 125 8.77 -22.35 -2.08
C VAL A 125 9.84 -23.39 -2.35
N GLY A 126 11.10 -23.00 -2.28
CA GLY A 126 12.22 -23.88 -2.61
C GLY A 126 12.20 -24.38 -4.08
N GLY A 127 11.54 -23.65 -4.98
CA GLY A 127 11.39 -24.03 -6.38
C GLY A 127 10.21 -24.96 -6.68
N GLU A 128 9.30 -25.18 -5.74
CA GLU A 128 8.05 -25.91 -5.96
C GLU A 128 6.84 -24.97 -5.80
N GLU A 129 5.87 -25.08 -6.71
CA GLU A 129 4.64 -24.27 -6.68
C GLU A 129 3.77 -24.67 -5.48
N VAL A 130 3.23 -23.69 -4.77
CA VAL A 130 2.35 -23.92 -3.62
C VAL A 130 0.92 -23.46 -3.89
N GLU A 131 -0.03 -24.13 -3.25
CA GLU A 131 -1.44 -23.73 -3.31
C GLU A 131 -1.67 -22.45 -2.51
N ILE A 132 -2.27 -21.46 -3.16
CA ILE A 132 -2.60 -20.17 -2.55
C ILE A 132 -4.06 -20.18 -2.10
N GLN A 133 -4.29 -19.74 -0.87
CA GLN A 133 -5.60 -19.64 -0.24
C GLN A 133 -5.91 -18.17 0.10
N PRO A 134 -7.18 -17.73 0.00
CA PRO A 134 -7.57 -16.41 0.47
C PRO A 134 -7.51 -16.34 2.00
N LEU A 135 -7.02 -15.20 2.51
CA LEU A 135 -6.96 -14.90 3.93
C LEU A 135 -7.49 -13.48 4.20
N TYR A 136 -8.52 -13.40 5.03
CA TYR A 136 -9.08 -12.13 5.48
C TYR A 136 -8.44 -11.70 6.79
N THR A 137 -8.19 -10.40 6.93
CA THR A 137 -7.67 -9.78 8.15
C THR A 137 -8.67 -8.78 8.69
N ALA A 138 -8.95 -8.79 9.99
CA ALA A 138 -9.78 -7.79 10.67
C ALA A 138 -9.19 -7.43 12.04
N PHE A 139 -9.62 -6.31 12.61
CA PHE A 139 -9.35 -5.99 14.01
C PHE A 139 -10.37 -6.71 14.89
N TYR A 140 -9.90 -7.39 15.94
CA TYR A 140 -10.75 -8.05 16.92
C TYR A 140 -11.37 -7.03 17.87
N ASP A 141 -12.70 -6.99 17.92
CA ASP A 141 -13.43 -6.28 18.96
C ASP A 141 -14.25 -7.30 19.78
N PRO A 142 -13.95 -7.47 21.07
CA PRO A 142 -14.72 -8.36 21.95
C PRO A 142 -16.23 -8.06 21.94
N SER A 143 -16.64 -6.81 21.67
CA SER A 143 -18.06 -6.44 21.59
C SER A 143 -18.81 -7.21 20.50
N MET A 144 -18.11 -7.61 19.42
CA MET A 144 -18.67 -8.39 18.30
C MET A 144 -19.15 -9.76 18.73
N ILE A 145 -18.53 -10.37 19.75
CA ILE A 145 -18.96 -11.68 20.27
C ILE A 145 -19.89 -11.54 21.48
N GLU A 146 -19.70 -10.49 22.29
CA GLU A 146 -20.53 -10.21 23.47
C GLU A 146 -21.98 -9.87 23.08
N GLU A 147 -22.19 -9.09 22.00
CA GLU A 147 -23.53 -8.75 21.51
C GLU A 147 -24.34 -9.99 21.10
N TYR A 148 -23.66 -11.06 20.68
CA TYR A 148 -24.26 -12.29 20.18
C TYR A 148 -24.22 -13.45 21.21
N ASP A 149 -23.84 -13.18 22.47
CA ASP A 149 -23.63 -14.20 23.53
C ASP A 149 -22.76 -15.38 23.05
N MET A 150 -21.76 -15.08 22.21
CA MET A 150 -20.88 -16.03 21.56
C MET A 150 -19.52 -16.07 22.24
N ARG A 151 -18.87 -17.23 22.26
CA ARG A 151 -17.47 -17.37 22.71
C ARG A 151 -16.51 -17.33 21.54
N TRP A 152 -15.28 -16.87 21.77
CA TRP A 152 -14.21 -16.92 20.77
C TRP A 152 -14.09 -18.29 20.07
N LYS A 153 -14.20 -19.40 20.80
CA LYS A 153 -14.14 -20.75 20.22
C LYS A 153 -15.25 -21.02 19.19
N GLU A 154 -16.42 -20.41 19.35
CA GLU A 154 -17.54 -20.54 18.43
C GLU A 154 -17.34 -19.64 17.20
N LEU A 155 -16.88 -18.40 17.41
CA LEU A 155 -16.52 -17.48 16.33
C LEU A 155 -15.36 -18.02 15.48
N SER A 156 -14.23 -18.37 16.10
CA SER A 156 -13.04 -18.91 15.41
C SER A 156 -13.36 -20.15 14.57
N ALA A 157 -14.27 -21.00 15.04
CA ALA A 157 -14.72 -22.15 14.27
C ALA A 157 -15.63 -21.76 13.09
N SER A 158 -16.44 -20.70 13.20
CA SER A 158 -17.34 -20.27 12.13
C SER A 158 -16.63 -19.50 11.02
N ILE A 159 -15.66 -18.64 11.37
CA ILE A 159 -14.87 -17.86 10.41
C ILE A 159 -13.61 -18.61 9.93
N GLU A 160 -13.34 -19.80 10.48
CA GLU A 160 -12.10 -20.54 10.25
C GLU A 160 -10.86 -19.67 10.54
N ALA A 161 -10.79 -19.17 11.78
CA ALA A 161 -9.68 -18.34 12.23
C ALA A 161 -8.38 -19.16 12.29
N ILE A 162 -7.30 -18.56 11.79
CA ILE A 162 -5.94 -19.12 11.91
C ILE A 162 -5.42 -18.94 13.35
N ASN A 163 -5.83 -17.86 14.04
CA ASN A 163 -5.43 -17.60 15.42
C ASN A 163 -5.86 -18.75 16.36
N THR A 164 -4.90 -19.32 17.09
CA THR A 164 -5.12 -20.46 18.00
C THR A 164 -5.69 -20.05 19.37
N SER A 165 -5.48 -18.79 19.77
CA SER A 165 -6.00 -18.18 21.00
C SER A 165 -6.86 -16.95 20.70
N GLU A 166 -7.71 -16.59 21.66
CA GLU A 166 -8.49 -15.34 21.59
C GLU A 166 -7.56 -14.13 21.58
N PRO A 167 -7.64 -13.25 20.57
CA PRO A 167 -6.82 -12.04 20.51
C PRO A 167 -7.26 -10.99 21.54
N GLY A 168 -6.37 -10.06 21.84
CA GLY A 168 -6.68 -8.85 22.59
C GLY A 168 -7.56 -7.88 21.79
N ASN A 169 -8.25 -6.97 22.48
CA ASN A 169 -9.01 -5.90 21.82
C ASN A 169 -8.10 -5.05 20.92
N GLY A 170 -8.47 -4.90 19.64
CA GLY A 170 -7.69 -4.20 18.62
C GLY A 170 -6.54 -5.03 18.01
N GLU A 171 -6.33 -6.28 18.42
CA GLU A 171 -5.38 -7.18 17.76
C GLU A 171 -5.95 -7.74 16.46
N LEU A 172 -5.07 -8.16 15.54
CA LEU A 172 -5.48 -8.70 14.25
C LEU A 172 -6.00 -10.15 14.38
N ILE A 173 -7.14 -10.41 13.76
CA ILE A 173 -7.64 -11.75 13.45
C ILE A 173 -7.44 -12.06 11.98
N HIS A 174 -6.93 -13.26 11.70
CA HIS A 174 -6.79 -13.80 10.37
C HIS A 174 -7.73 -14.99 10.19
N PHE A 175 -8.53 -15.01 9.13
CA PHE A 175 -9.61 -15.98 8.97
C PHE A 175 -9.95 -16.23 7.50
N ARG A 176 -10.49 -17.41 7.19
CA ARG A 176 -10.70 -17.85 5.79
C ARG A 176 -12.14 -17.76 5.33
N ASN A 177 -13.11 -17.87 6.24
CA ASN A 177 -14.52 -17.84 5.91
C ASN A 177 -15.12 -16.46 6.20
N TYR A 178 -15.26 -15.63 5.16
CA TYR A 178 -15.85 -14.30 5.27
C TYR A 178 -17.37 -14.37 5.43
N LEU A 179 -17.87 -14.08 6.63
CA LEU A 179 -19.30 -14.12 6.95
C LEU A 179 -19.92 -12.74 6.72
N PHE A 180 -20.54 -12.53 5.55
CA PHE A 180 -21.41 -11.38 5.34
C PHE A 180 -22.81 -11.69 5.86
N THR A 181 -23.21 -11.12 7.00
CA THR A 181 -24.62 -11.09 7.35
C THR A 181 -25.24 -9.81 6.80
N GLU A 182 -26.14 -9.97 5.82
CA GLU A 182 -27.15 -8.94 5.61
C GLU A 182 -27.82 -8.71 6.98
N LYS A 183 -27.90 -7.45 7.42
CA LYS A 183 -28.58 -7.01 8.67
C LYS A 183 -30.02 -7.57 8.85
N SER A 184 -30.54 -8.30 7.89
CA SER A 184 -31.83 -8.99 7.87
C SER A 184 -31.84 -10.41 8.49
N TRP A 185 -30.69 -11.04 8.82
CA TRP A 185 -30.65 -12.40 9.41
C TRP A 185 -29.74 -12.53 10.66
N GLY A 186 -30.04 -11.77 11.70
CA GLY A 186 -30.17 -12.26 13.08
C GLY A 186 -28.98 -12.78 13.91
N ASP A 187 -28.09 -13.66 13.42
CA ASP A 187 -27.44 -14.61 14.35
C ASP A 187 -25.91 -14.83 14.17
N VAL A 188 -25.19 -13.99 13.41
CA VAL A 188 -23.72 -14.14 13.27
C VAL A 188 -23.01 -12.79 13.41
N PRO A 189 -21.93 -12.71 14.23
CA PRO A 189 -21.07 -11.54 14.35
C PRO A 189 -20.57 -11.08 12.98
N PHE A 190 -20.69 -9.79 12.72
CA PHE A 190 -20.12 -9.18 11.53
C PHE A 190 -18.64 -8.83 11.77
N CYS A 191 -17.73 -9.46 11.04
CA CYS A 191 -16.31 -9.12 11.04
C CYS A 191 -15.99 -8.31 9.78
N CYS A 192 -15.84 -6.99 9.90
CA CYS A 192 -15.35 -6.16 8.81
C CYS A 192 -13.90 -6.52 8.49
N ALA A 193 -13.65 -7.23 7.38
CA ALA A 193 -12.27 -7.38 6.92
C ALA A 193 -11.71 -6.00 6.53
N VAL A 194 -10.50 -5.73 6.99
CA VAL A 194 -9.71 -4.55 6.60
C VAL A 194 -8.72 -4.89 5.50
N ALA A 195 -8.40 -6.17 5.30
CA ALA A 195 -7.57 -6.63 4.19
C ALA A 195 -7.96 -8.02 3.70
N LEU A 196 -7.75 -8.24 2.41
CA LEU A 196 -7.70 -9.55 1.77
C LEU A 196 -6.25 -9.85 1.40
N SER A 197 -5.81 -11.06 1.65
CA SER A 197 -4.43 -11.52 1.44
C SER A 197 -4.43 -12.86 0.72
N ALA A 198 -3.35 -13.15 0.01
CA ALA A 198 -2.97 -14.51 -0.40
C ALA A 198 -2.20 -15.17 0.75
N ASN A 199 -2.48 -16.44 1.04
CA ASN A 199 -1.88 -17.20 2.13
C ASN A 199 -1.44 -18.57 1.64
N TRP A 200 -0.31 -19.04 2.16
CA TRP A 200 0.24 -20.38 1.91
C TRP A 200 1.02 -20.86 3.14
N SER A 201 1.25 -22.16 3.23
CA SER A 201 2.05 -22.76 4.30
C SER A 201 3.46 -23.09 3.78
N VAL A 202 4.47 -22.83 4.58
CA VAL A 202 5.87 -23.22 4.31
C VAL A 202 6.36 -24.18 5.38
N HIS A 203 6.94 -25.30 4.96
CA HIS A 203 7.64 -26.22 5.85
C HIS A 203 9.12 -25.85 5.94
N PHE A 204 9.66 -25.75 7.16
CA PHE A 204 11.07 -25.46 7.43
C PHE A 204 11.68 -26.52 8.36
N GLU A 205 12.80 -27.14 7.97
CA GLU A 205 13.65 -27.87 8.90
C GLU A 205 14.50 -26.93 9.76
N GLU A 206 14.91 -27.36 10.96
CA GLU A 206 15.79 -26.57 11.83
C GLU A 206 17.15 -26.34 11.14
N GLY A 207 17.54 -25.07 10.97
CA GLY A 207 18.76 -24.67 10.27
C GLY A 207 18.63 -24.60 8.75
N GLU A 208 17.44 -24.85 8.20
CA GLU A 208 17.20 -24.76 6.77
C GLU A 208 17.10 -23.31 6.29
N THR A 209 17.59 -23.08 5.08
CA THR A 209 17.39 -21.83 4.34
C THR A 209 16.56 -22.13 3.10
N ILE A 210 15.45 -21.40 2.94
CA ILE A 210 14.51 -21.57 1.83
C ILE A 210 14.34 -20.24 1.11
N VAL A 211 14.22 -20.31 -0.21
CA VAL A 211 13.79 -19.17 -1.01
C VAL A 211 12.29 -19.26 -1.28
N VAL A 212 11.60 -18.15 -1.06
CA VAL A 212 10.23 -17.94 -1.49
C VAL A 212 10.26 -16.94 -2.64
N GLU A 213 9.79 -17.36 -3.82
CA GLU A 213 9.62 -16.51 -4.98
C GLU A 213 8.13 -16.22 -5.16
N CYS A 214 7.78 -14.94 -5.27
CA CYS A 214 6.42 -14.49 -5.53
C CYS A 214 6.39 -13.74 -6.84
N ARG A 215 5.38 -14.00 -7.68
CA ARG A 215 5.08 -13.22 -8.87
C ARG A 215 3.64 -12.76 -8.81
N TYR A 216 3.40 -11.50 -9.13
CA TYR A 216 2.05 -10.97 -9.21
C TYR A 216 1.98 -9.78 -10.16
N THR A 217 0.79 -9.56 -10.67
CA THR A 217 0.44 -8.33 -11.41
C THR A 217 -0.48 -7.49 -10.54
N CYS A 218 -0.26 -6.18 -10.51
CA CYS A 218 -1.12 -5.27 -9.78
C CYS A 218 -1.38 -3.96 -10.51
N ASP A 219 -2.65 -3.56 -10.52
CA ASP A 219 -3.11 -2.24 -10.90
C ASP A 219 -2.42 -1.19 -10.01
N LEU A 220 -1.95 -0.10 -10.60
CA LEU A 220 -1.56 1.05 -9.79
C LEU A 220 -2.79 1.79 -9.30
N THR A 221 -2.73 2.29 -8.07
CA THR A 221 -3.81 3.10 -7.51
C THR A 221 -3.96 4.40 -8.29
N SER A 222 -5.15 4.68 -8.81
CA SER A 222 -5.40 5.82 -9.71
C SER A 222 -6.30 6.89 -9.09
N ASP A 223 -6.24 8.10 -9.63
CA ASP A 223 -7.27 9.12 -9.40
C ASP A 223 -8.55 8.82 -10.19
N TYR A 224 -9.67 9.49 -9.88
CA TYR A 224 -10.96 9.26 -10.57
C TYR A 224 -10.86 9.42 -12.10
N ALA A 225 -9.99 10.31 -12.57
CA ALA A 225 -9.84 10.59 -13.99
C ALA A 225 -8.78 9.71 -14.67
N MET A 226 -8.17 8.75 -13.94
CA MET A 226 -7.11 7.86 -14.42
C MET A 226 -5.96 8.59 -15.14
N ASN A 227 -5.64 9.80 -14.69
CA ASN A 227 -4.55 10.62 -15.25
C ASN A 227 -3.23 10.40 -14.53
N THR A 228 -3.30 9.78 -13.35
CA THR A 228 -2.22 9.68 -12.40
C THR A 228 -2.32 8.38 -11.62
N PHE A 229 -1.19 7.75 -11.37
CA PHE A 229 -1.11 6.39 -10.85
C PHE A 229 -0.04 6.33 -9.76
N ARG A 230 -0.32 5.59 -8.69
CA ARG A 230 0.60 5.38 -7.56
C ARG A 230 0.91 3.91 -7.43
N PHE A 231 2.16 3.63 -7.17
CA PHE A 231 2.62 2.32 -6.75
C PHE A 231 3.31 2.45 -5.40
N ALA A 232 2.90 1.64 -4.44
CA ALA A 232 3.56 1.50 -3.15
C ALA A 232 4.00 0.05 -2.96
N TYR A 233 5.31 -0.16 -2.80
CA TYR A 233 5.89 -1.44 -2.41
C TYR A 233 6.43 -1.35 -0.97
N PRO A 234 5.63 -1.74 0.03
CA PRO A 234 6.05 -1.79 1.42
C PRO A 234 7.06 -2.89 1.74
N LEU A 235 8.09 -2.54 2.52
CA LEU A 235 9.09 -3.49 3.04
C LEU A 235 8.82 -3.91 4.49
N PHE A 236 7.80 -3.34 5.14
CA PHE A 236 7.59 -3.52 6.58
C PHE A 236 7.27 -4.95 7.01
N THR A 237 6.82 -5.80 6.11
CA THR A 237 6.63 -7.22 6.39
C THR A 237 7.97 -7.92 6.64
N GLY A 238 9.09 -7.35 6.18
CA GLY A 238 10.44 -7.67 6.67
C GLY A 238 10.60 -7.50 8.19
N ALA A 239 10.02 -6.45 8.78
CA ALA A 239 10.02 -6.23 10.23
C ALA A 239 9.03 -7.12 11.00
N SER A 240 8.14 -7.83 10.30
CA SER A 240 7.33 -8.90 10.91
C SER A 240 8.13 -10.18 11.15
N TRP A 241 9.30 -10.30 10.52
CA TRP A 241 10.26 -11.40 10.74
C TRP A 241 11.29 -11.00 11.79
N ARG A 242 12.03 -11.99 12.29
CA ARG A 242 13.07 -11.71 13.28
C ARG A 242 14.28 -11.08 12.60
N GLY A 243 14.73 -9.95 13.15
CA GLY A 243 15.97 -9.28 12.79
C GLY A 243 15.84 -8.32 11.62
N ASP A 244 16.98 -7.77 11.21
CA ASP A 244 17.07 -6.84 10.08
C ASP A 244 17.08 -7.61 8.76
N ILE A 245 16.64 -6.96 7.68
CA ILE A 245 16.89 -7.46 6.32
C ILE A 245 18.39 -7.25 6.05
N ASN A 246 19.19 -8.32 6.10
CA ASN A 246 20.65 -8.19 5.98
C ASN A 246 21.06 -7.55 4.65
N LYS A 247 20.41 -7.94 3.54
CA LYS A 247 20.70 -7.38 2.22
C LYS A 247 19.45 -7.34 1.34
N GLY A 248 19.15 -6.17 0.79
CA GLY A 248 18.03 -5.98 -0.10
C GLY A 248 18.38 -5.24 -1.37
N ARG A 249 17.68 -5.59 -2.46
CA ARG A 249 17.71 -4.85 -3.71
C ARG A 249 16.29 -4.75 -4.29
N ILE A 250 15.92 -3.55 -4.73
CA ILE A 250 14.66 -3.31 -5.46
C ILE A 250 15.01 -2.62 -6.75
N VAL A 251 14.57 -3.19 -7.87
CA VAL A 251 14.79 -2.67 -9.22
C VAL A 251 13.45 -2.33 -9.85
N VAL A 252 13.30 -1.09 -10.30
CA VAL A 252 12.15 -0.64 -11.09
C VAL A 252 12.60 -0.30 -12.50
N PHE A 253 11.92 -0.81 -13.52
CA PHE A 253 12.22 -0.54 -14.91
C PHE A 253 10.95 -0.43 -15.76
N PRO A 254 10.99 0.27 -16.90
CA PRO A 254 9.85 0.37 -17.80
C PRO A 254 9.76 -0.87 -18.69
N GLY A 255 8.56 -1.43 -18.82
CA GLY A 255 8.24 -2.37 -19.89
C GLY A 255 8.17 -1.67 -21.25
N ASP A 256 8.14 -2.45 -22.33
CA ASP A 256 8.17 -1.97 -23.73
C ASP A 256 7.06 -0.95 -24.07
N ASP A 257 5.95 -1.02 -23.35
CA ASP A 257 4.75 -0.22 -23.50
C ASP A 257 4.69 0.98 -22.55
N PHE A 258 5.68 1.17 -21.67
CA PHE A 258 5.73 2.26 -20.70
C PHE A 258 6.75 3.33 -21.08
N ASN A 259 6.36 4.60 -20.98
CA ASN A 259 7.27 5.72 -21.20
C ASN A 259 7.92 6.14 -19.88
N TRP A 260 9.24 6.00 -19.76
CA TRP A 260 10.00 6.34 -18.55
C TRP A 260 9.76 7.78 -18.06
N ASP A 261 9.59 8.73 -18.98
CA ASP A 261 9.32 10.13 -18.62
C ASP A 261 7.97 10.33 -17.91
N ASP A 262 7.06 9.36 -17.98
CA ASP A 262 5.77 9.40 -17.28
C ASP A 262 5.95 9.14 -15.77
N LEU A 263 7.09 8.62 -15.32
CA LEU A 263 7.45 8.53 -13.90
C LEU A 263 7.86 9.90 -13.35
N ARG A 264 6.92 10.63 -12.72
CA ARG A 264 7.15 12.03 -12.29
C ARG A 264 7.80 12.15 -10.92
N LEU A 265 7.59 11.16 -10.05
CA LEU A 265 8.25 11.10 -8.75
C LEU A 265 8.51 9.65 -8.36
N TYR A 266 9.69 9.42 -7.79
CA TYR A 266 10.10 8.14 -7.23
C TYR A 266 10.89 8.43 -5.97
N THR A 267 10.62 7.68 -4.91
CA THR A 267 11.32 7.84 -3.64
C THR A 267 11.17 6.57 -2.82
N GLY A 268 12.21 6.25 -2.05
CA GLY A 268 12.09 5.27 -0.98
C GLY A 268 11.83 6.00 0.32
N PHE A 269 10.80 5.62 1.08
CA PHE A 269 10.59 6.13 2.42
C PHE A 269 11.42 5.30 3.39
N TYR A 270 12.25 5.96 4.19
CA TYR A 270 13.22 5.33 5.10
C TYR A 270 14.11 4.30 4.40
N LEU A 271 14.47 4.60 3.15
CA LEU A 271 15.40 3.85 2.31
C LEU A 271 16.52 4.78 1.83
N PRO A 272 17.67 4.25 1.40
CA PRO A 272 18.65 5.02 0.66
C PRO A 272 18.04 5.68 -0.59
N GLU A 273 18.69 6.71 -1.11
CA GLU A 273 18.29 7.27 -2.40
C GLU A 273 18.48 6.23 -3.52
N PRO A 274 17.54 6.12 -4.48
CA PRO A 274 17.73 5.25 -5.62
C PRO A 274 18.81 5.76 -6.55
N GLU A 275 19.57 4.84 -7.12
CA GLU A 275 20.44 5.11 -8.26
C GLU A 275 19.66 4.93 -9.57
N ASN A 276 19.79 5.90 -10.48
CA ASN A 276 19.28 5.75 -11.85
C ASN A 276 20.42 5.25 -12.75
N ILE A 277 20.30 4.01 -13.23
CA ILE A 277 21.33 3.31 -13.98
C ILE A 277 20.84 3.10 -15.43
N GLY A 278 21.59 3.64 -16.39
CA GLY A 278 21.38 3.35 -17.81
C GLY A 278 22.03 2.04 -18.22
N ASP A 279 21.45 1.36 -19.22
CA ASP A 279 21.89 0.03 -19.71
C ASP A 279 22.02 -1.00 -18.57
N TYR A 280 21.05 -1.03 -17.66
CA TYR A 280 21.07 -1.91 -16.50
C TYR A 280 20.91 -3.36 -16.93
N ASN A 281 21.78 -4.25 -16.44
CA ASN A 281 21.66 -5.68 -16.65
C ASN A 281 21.36 -6.35 -15.32
N PHE A 282 20.15 -6.90 -15.17
CA PHE A 282 19.80 -7.60 -13.96
C PHE A 282 20.58 -8.91 -13.86
N VAL A 283 21.33 -9.04 -12.77
CA VAL A 283 22.00 -10.28 -12.39
C VAL A 283 21.48 -10.66 -11.03
N MET A 284 21.01 -11.91 -10.89
CA MET A 284 20.58 -12.45 -9.61
C MET A 284 21.70 -12.31 -8.58
N ARG A 285 21.35 -11.91 -7.37
CA ARG A 285 22.35 -11.77 -6.31
C ARG A 285 22.89 -13.12 -5.88
N GLU A 286 24.20 -13.19 -5.63
CA GLU A 286 24.90 -14.43 -5.27
C GLU A 286 24.32 -15.09 -4.01
N ASP A 287 23.82 -14.30 -3.06
CA ASP A 287 23.22 -14.79 -1.82
C ASP A 287 21.77 -15.27 -1.97
N VAL A 288 21.19 -15.14 -3.16
CA VAL A 288 19.94 -15.77 -3.57
C VAL A 288 20.24 -16.98 -4.46
N ASP A 289 21.12 -16.81 -5.45
CA ASP A 289 21.53 -17.83 -6.43
C ASP A 289 22.09 -19.10 -5.78
N GLY A 290 22.80 -18.97 -4.64
CA GLY A 290 23.38 -20.11 -3.93
C GLY A 290 22.38 -21.10 -3.31
N PHE A 291 21.08 -20.77 -3.27
CA PHE A 291 20.05 -21.55 -2.58
C PHE A 291 18.97 -22.12 -3.49
N ILE A 292 19.05 -21.87 -4.80
CA ILE A 292 18.00 -22.24 -5.75
C ILE A 292 18.59 -23.04 -6.90
N ASP A 293 17.89 -24.09 -7.33
CA ASP A 293 18.13 -24.67 -8.66
C ASP A 293 17.50 -23.73 -9.69
N VAL A 294 18.31 -23.06 -10.52
CA VAL A 294 17.81 -22.05 -11.47
C VAL A 294 16.77 -22.61 -12.43
N ASP A 295 16.83 -23.92 -12.70
CA ASP A 295 15.87 -24.63 -13.55
C ASP A 295 14.49 -24.86 -12.89
N SER A 296 14.36 -24.67 -11.57
CA SER A 296 13.10 -24.82 -10.81
C SER A 296 12.40 -23.49 -10.48
N MET A 297 12.98 -22.35 -10.85
CA MET A 297 12.32 -21.05 -10.68
C MET A 297 11.23 -20.84 -11.75
N LEU A 298 10.15 -20.13 -11.39
CA LEU A 298 9.09 -19.79 -12.36
C LEU A 298 9.66 -19.00 -13.54
N TYR A 299 10.65 -18.17 -13.24
CA TYR A 299 11.41 -17.46 -14.25
C TYR A 299 12.85 -17.96 -14.27
N SER A 300 13.19 -18.60 -15.39
CA SER A 300 14.58 -18.92 -15.67
C SER A 300 15.37 -17.61 -15.74
N TYR A 301 16.63 -17.64 -15.31
CA TYR A 301 17.55 -16.51 -15.44
C TYR A 301 17.48 -15.89 -16.86
N HIS A 302 17.23 -16.70 -17.90
CA HIS A 302 17.12 -16.27 -19.29
C HIS A 302 15.94 -15.34 -19.62
N ASP A 303 14.86 -15.37 -18.85
CA ASP A 303 13.68 -14.55 -19.11
C ASP A 303 13.79 -13.15 -18.48
N CYS A 304 14.68 -12.97 -17.48
CA CYS A 304 15.00 -11.68 -16.86
C CYS A 304 16.33 -11.06 -17.37
N VAL A 305 17.10 -11.77 -18.21
CA VAL A 305 18.38 -11.31 -18.77
C VAL A 305 18.14 -10.61 -20.09
N SER A 306 17.68 -9.36 -20.01
CA SER A 306 17.90 -8.40 -21.09
C SER A 306 18.35 -7.08 -20.48
N GLY A 307 19.25 -6.39 -21.18
CA GLY A 307 19.69 -5.06 -20.74
C GLY A 307 18.52 -4.09 -20.86
N PHE A 308 18.16 -3.46 -19.74
CA PHE A 308 17.15 -2.42 -19.67
C PHE A 308 17.79 -1.08 -20.00
N GLU A 309 17.15 -0.25 -20.81
CA GLU A 309 17.70 1.05 -21.18
C GLU A 309 17.91 1.94 -19.94
N ASN A 310 16.98 1.88 -18.99
CA ASN A 310 17.05 2.59 -17.71
C ASN A 310 16.44 1.74 -16.59
N ALA A 311 16.99 1.84 -15.38
CA ALA A 311 16.42 1.28 -14.17
C ALA A 311 16.67 2.19 -12.96
N LEU A 312 15.73 2.19 -12.00
CA LEU A 312 15.93 2.70 -10.66
C LEU A 312 16.30 1.54 -9.74
N VAL A 313 17.38 1.70 -8.99
CA VAL A 313 17.89 0.65 -8.11
C VAL A 313 18.04 1.19 -6.70
N TRP A 314 17.36 0.54 -5.75
CA TRP A 314 17.64 0.67 -4.33
C TRP A 314 18.47 -0.52 -3.88
N GLU A 315 19.61 -0.27 -3.23
CA GLU A 315 20.38 -1.29 -2.53
C GLU A 315 20.51 -0.89 -1.06
N PHE A 316 20.32 -1.84 -0.16
CA PHE A 316 20.39 -1.61 1.28
C PHE A 316 20.94 -2.83 2.02
N GLU A 317 21.60 -2.58 3.15
CA GLU A 317 22.13 -3.63 4.02
C GLU A 317 21.75 -3.36 5.48
N ASN A 318 21.41 -4.43 6.20
CA ASN A 318 20.99 -4.42 7.61
C ASN A 318 19.89 -3.38 7.88
N LEU A 319 18.88 -3.37 7.01
CA LEU A 319 17.76 -2.45 7.14
C LEU A 319 16.76 -3.03 8.15
N GLU A 320 16.43 -2.26 9.18
CA GLU A 320 15.31 -2.52 10.09
C GLU A 320 14.07 -1.74 9.58
N PRO A 321 13.11 -2.38 8.89
CA PRO A 321 11.98 -1.66 8.32
C PRO A 321 11.09 -1.08 9.41
N VAL A 322 10.58 0.13 9.21
CA VAL A 322 9.59 0.71 10.14
C VAL A 322 8.21 0.15 9.82
N ILE A 323 7.51 -0.35 10.84
CA ILE A 323 6.24 -1.09 10.71
C ILE A 323 5.06 -0.16 10.38
N TYR A 324 4.27 -0.53 9.38
CA TYR A 324 3.02 0.16 9.03
C TYR A 324 1.80 -0.39 9.77
N ARG A 325 0.77 0.46 9.88
CA ARG A 325 -0.61 0.01 10.11
C ARG A 325 -1.21 -0.43 8.78
N LEU A 326 -1.88 -1.60 8.75
CA LEU A 326 -2.65 -2.10 7.61
C LEU A 326 -3.89 -1.20 7.36
N ASN A 327 -3.67 -0.05 6.73
CA ASN A 327 -4.72 0.88 6.30
C ASN A 327 -4.26 1.60 5.01
N TRP A 328 -5.18 2.02 4.15
CA TRP A 328 -4.85 2.59 2.84
C TRP A 328 -4.17 3.96 2.93
N LEU A 329 -4.48 4.77 3.96
CA LEU A 329 -3.88 6.08 4.20
C LEU A 329 -2.37 6.00 4.49
N SER A 330 -1.91 4.89 5.06
CA SER A 330 -0.49 4.60 5.29
C SER A 330 0.30 4.49 3.98
N TYR A 331 -0.32 3.93 2.93
CA TYR A 331 0.34 3.64 1.65
C TYR A 331 0.14 4.76 0.62
N TYR A 332 -1.02 5.41 0.65
CA TYR A 332 -1.38 6.48 -0.28
C TYR A 332 -1.85 7.72 0.49
N PRO A 333 -0.97 8.34 1.29
CA PRO A 333 -1.33 9.49 2.11
C PRO A 333 -1.74 10.72 1.29
N ASP A 334 -1.32 10.81 0.03
CA ASP A 334 -1.69 11.88 -0.89
C ASP A 334 -3.14 11.81 -1.38
N LEU A 335 -3.79 10.65 -1.24
CA LEU A 335 -5.21 10.46 -1.55
C LEU A 335 -6.14 10.92 -0.43
N GLY A 336 -5.59 11.59 0.58
CA GLY A 336 -6.28 12.04 1.78
C GLY A 336 -7.59 12.79 1.54
N SER A 337 -7.81 13.49 0.42
CA SER A 337 -9.09 14.17 0.12
C SER A 337 -10.26 13.22 -0.19
N LEU A 338 -9.99 11.99 -0.66
CA LEU A 338 -11.04 10.98 -0.94
C LEU A 338 -11.64 10.39 0.34
N GLY A 339 -10.86 10.39 1.43
CA GLY A 339 -11.29 10.01 2.79
C GLY A 339 -11.54 11.21 3.69
N GLN A 340 -10.94 12.36 3.41
CA GLN A 340 -11.24 13.64 4.04
C GLN A 340 -12.43 14.29 3.32
N VAL A 341 -13.56 13.62 3.43
CA VAL A 341 -14.85 14.27 3.31
C VAL A 341 -15.40 14.59 4.72
N PRO A 342 -14.75 15.39 5.60
CA PRO A 342 -15.38 15.87 6.82
C PRO A 342 -16.73 16.55 6.58
N GLU A 343 -16.97 17.05 5.37
CA GLU A 343 -18.17 17.82 5.03
C GLU A 343 -19.40 16.96 4.69
N TYR A 344 -19.25 15.65 4.43
CA TYR A 344 -20.38 14.76 4.10
C TYR A 344 -20.59 13.61 5.11
N PHE A 345 -19.69 13.46 6.09
CA PHE A 345 -19.90 12.57 7.23
C PHE A 345 -20.46 13.40 8.40
N ASP A 346 -21.75 13.18 8.67
CA ASP A 346 -22.62 13.80 9.67
C ASP A 346 -21.95 14.27 10.99
N GLU A 347 -22.59 15.27 11.61
CA GLU A 347 -22.32 15.83 12.95
C GLU A 347 -22.03 14.77 14.05
N ASP A 348 -22.46 13.52 13.84
CA ASP A 348 -22.28 12.39 14.75
C ASP A 348 -20.82 11.87 14.83
N ILE A 349 -20.02 11.92 13.76
CA ILE A 349 -18.58 11.56 13.85
C ILE A 349 -17.81 12.66 14.56
N GLN A 350 -18.23 13.92 14.47
CA GLN A 350 -17.58 15.00 15.20
C GLN A 350 -17.81 14.87 16.72
N VAL A 351 -18.99 14.38 17.12
CA VAL A 351 -19.27 13.98 18.50
C VAL A 351 -18.41 12.80 18.93
N ASP A 352 -18.21 11.79 18.07
CA ASP A 352 -17.34 10.64 18.37
C ASP A 352 -15.85 11.01 18.41
N TYR A 353 -15.40 11.92 17.54
CA TYR A 353 -14.04 12.45 17.50
C TYR A 353 -13.72 13.30 18.75
N ASP A 354 -14.71 14.06 19.24
CA ASP A 354 -14.57 14.86 20.46
C ASP A 354 -14.72 14.04 21.75
N THR A 355 -15.44 12.92 21.73
CA THR A 355 -15.65 12.04 22.90
C THR A 355 -14.63 10.90 23.01
N HIS A 356 -14.18 10.32 21.89
CA HIS A 356 -13.18 9.24 21.83
C HIS A 356 -11.75 9.77 21.61
N ARG A 357 -11.40 10.84 22.35
CA ARG A 357 -10.11 11.55 22.38
C ARG A 357 -8.84 10.71 22.65
N SER A 358 -8.95 9.39 22.79
CA SER A 358 -7.82 8.47 23.00
C SER A 358 -7.69 7.36 21.96
N GLY A 359 -8.64 7.19 21.03
CA GLY A 359 -8.61 6.10 20.04
C GLY A 359 -8.27 6.54 18.60
N TYR A 360 -8.77 7.71 18.19
CA TYR A 360 -8.57 8.25 16.83
C TYR A 360 -7.49 9.35 16.77
N ARG A 361 -6.75 9.56 17.86
CA ARG A 361 -5.73 10.62 17.96
C ARG A 361 -4.41 10.29 17.26
N ASP A 362 -4.29 9.07 16.74
CA ASP A 362 -3.19 8.69 15.88
C ASP A 362 -3.57 9.10 14.46
N VAL A 363 -3.32 10.37 14.15
CA VAL A 363 -3.24 10.82 12.76
C VAL A 363 -2.26 9.85 12.06
N PRO A 364 -2.59 9.27 10.89
CA PRO A 364 -1.71 8.30 10.27
C PRO A 364 -0.41 9.00 9.86
N GLY A 365 0.63 8.85 10.68
CA GLY A 365 1.99 9.19 10.32
C GLY A 365 2.43 8.35 9.14
N ILE A 366 3.20 8.97 8.25
CA ILE A 366 3.82 8.29 7.10
C ILE A 366 5.14 7.72 7.62
N ASP A 367 4.99 6.66 8.40
CA ASP A 367 6.04 6.17 9.29
C ASP A 367 6.51 4.77 8.91
N GLY A 368 6.52 4.42 7.63
CA GLY A 368 6.96 3.09 7.24
C GLY A 368 7.88 3.06 6.03
N THR A 369 8.59 1.94 5.92
CA THR A 369 9.60 1.73 4.89
C THR A 369 8.94 1.19 3.61
N MET A 370 9.00 1.95 2.51
CA MET A 370 8.44 1.54 1.23
C MET A 370 9.11 2.20 0.03
N VAL A 371 9.00 1.58 -1.14
CA VAL A 371 9.18 2.29 -2.42
C VAL A 371 7.85 2.93 -2.81
N TYR A 372 7.88 4.21 -3.16
CA TYR A 372 6.72 4.96 -3.63
C TYR A 372 7.01 5.57 -5.00
N LEU A 373 6.16 5.24 -5.97
CA LEU A 373 6.22 5.75 -7.34
C LEU A 373 4.94 6.52 -7.65
N TYR A 374 5.10 7.67 -8.28
CA TYR A 374 4.01 8.47 -8.82
C TYR A 374 4.24 8.62 -10.33
N VAL A 375 3.25 8.14 -11.09
CA VAL A 375 3.25 8.12 -12.54
C VAL A 375 2.16 9.07 -13.04
N SER A 376 2.49 9.92 -14.01
CA SER A 376 1.52 10.70 -14.75
C SER A 376 2.06 11.05 -16.14
N ARG A 377 1.28 10.75 -17.18
CA ARG A 377 1.67 11.02 -18.57
C ARG A 377 1.54 12.50 -18.91
N THR A 378 0.46 13.13 -18.47
CA THR A 378 0.06 14.48 -18.89
C THR A 378 0.24 15.54 -17.81
N TYR A 379 0.29 15.15 -16.54
CA TYR A 379 0.28 16.09 -15.43
C TYR A 379 1.63 16.17 -14.74
N ILE A 380 2.17 17.39 -14.67
CA ILE A 380 3.25 17.71 -13.73
C ILE A 380 2.56 18.20 -12.45
N PRO A 381 2.80 17.57 -11.29
CA PRO A 381 2.16 18.00 -10.06
C PRO A 381 2.48 19.46 -9.75
N ASN A 382 1.43 20.27 -9.65
CA ASN A 382 1.53 21.69 -9.27
C ASN A 382 1.10 21.92 -7.82
N TRP A 383 0.61 20.89 -7.14
CA TRP A 383 0.19 20.92 -5.75
C TRP A 383 0.82 19.78 -4.97
N TYR A 384 1.21 20.04 -3.73
CA TYR A 384 1.79 19.07 -2.82
C TYR A 384 1.22 19.26 -1.41
N PHE A 385 1.21 18.18 -0.63
CA PHE A 385 0.98 18.23 0.81
C PHE A 385 2.26 17.95 1.58
N VAL A 386 2.41 18.60 2.73
CA VAL A 386 3.41 18.21 3.72
C VAL A 386 3.02 16.88 4.35
N VAL A 387 3.95 15.93 4.32
CA VAL A 387 3.76 14.57 4.84
C VAL A 387 4.63 14.26 6.08
N SER A 388 5.52 15.18 6.44
CA SER A 388 6.36 15.03 7.64
C SER A 388 5.61 15.45 8.90
N GLU A 389 5.47 14.55 9.87
CA GLU A 389 4.88 14.85 11.18
C GLU A 389 5.65 15.93 11.96
N ALA A 390 6.99 15.91 11.85
CA ALA A 390 7.86 16.89 12.47
C ALA A 390 7.71 18.30 11.88
N GLY A 391 7.01 18.40 10.75
CA GLY A 391 6.89 19.58 9.94
C GLY A 391 8.17 19.93 9.18
N ILE A 392 8.03 20.70 8.12
CA ILE A 392 9.13 20.97 7.19
C ILE A 392 9.61 22.42 7.33
N PRO A 393 10.94 22.65 7.36
CA PRO A 393 11.49 24.00 7.42
C PRO A 393 11.30 24.77 6.10
N LEU A 394 11.24 26.10 6.22
CA LEU A 394 11.09 27.03 5.10
C LEU A 394 12.42 27.74 4.80
N TYR A 395 12.85 27.74 3.54
CA TYR A 395 14.12 28.33 3.12
C TYR A 395 13.95 29.50 2.15
N GLU A 396 14.91 30.42 2.16
CA GLU A 396 14.97 31.52 1.18
C GLU A 396 15.56 31.08 -0.17
N ASN A 397 16.41 30.05 -0.18
CA ASN A 397 17.09 29.51 -1.36
C ASN A 397 17.03 27.97 -1.37
N PRO A 398 17.16 27.33 -2.55
CA PRO A 398 17.15 25.87 -2.68
C PRO A 398 18.50 25.26 -2.29
N ASP A 399 18.86 25.40 -1.03
CA ASP A 399 20.14 24.96 -0.46
C ASP A 399 19.90 24.54 1.01
N PRO A 400 20.27 23.32 1.41
CA PRO A 400 20.07 22.87 2.79
C PRO A 400 20.83 23.70 3.82
N ASP A 401 21.92 24.37 3.43
CA ASP A 401 22.70 25.28 4.27
C ASP A 401 22.16 26.73 4.24
N SER A 402 21.09 26.99 3.48
CA SER A 402 20.46 28.32 3.42
C SER A 402 19.86 28.72 4.76
N ILE A 403 19.82 30.04 4.99
CA ILE A 403 19.09 30.64 6.11
C ILE A 403 17.61 30.22 6.02
N MET A 404 17.10 29.65 7.11
CA MET A 404 15.67 29.45 7.30
C MET A 404 14.96 30.80 7.33
N LYS A 405 13.89 30.95 6.55
CA LYS A 405 13.13 32.21 6.44
C LYS A 405 12.58 32.66 7.80
N ASP A 406 12.19 31.70 8.64
CA ASP A 406 11.84 31.88 10.04
C ASP A 406 11.90 30.53 10.81
N ASP A 407 11.65 30.55 12.11
CA ASP A 407 11.60 29.36 12.96
C ASP A 407 10.32 28.51 12.75
N TYR A 408 9.45 28.88 11.81
CA TYR A 408 8.20 28.19 11.60
C TYR A 408 8.37 27.03 10.61
N LYS A 409 7.99 25.85 11.07
CA LYS A 409 7.88 24.66 10.25
C LYS A 409 6.44 24.48 9.79
N LEU A 410 6.26 24.19 8.50
CA LEU A 410 4.96 23.85 7.95
C LEU A 410 4.51 22.52 8.55
N PRO A 411 3.31 22.45 9.16
CA PRO A 411 2.81 21.21 9.74
C PRO A 411 2.39 20.20 8.67
N LEU A 412 2.19 18.96 9.10
CA LEU A 412 1.52 17.91 8.33
C LEU A 412 0.22 18.44 7.69
N TYR A 413 -0.01 18.08 6.43
CA TYR A 413 -1.12 18.50 5.57
C TYR A 413 -1.20 19.99 5.26
N ALA A 414 -0.13 20.77 5.47
CA ALA A 414 -0.05 22.09 4.85
C ALA A 414 -0.04 21.94 3.31
N GLU A 415 -0.86 22.75 2.63
CA GLU A 415 -0.98 22.78 1.17
C GLU A 415 0.13 23.63 0.57
N LEU A 416 0.70 23.15 -0.53
CA LEU A 416 1.79 23.80 -1.25
C LEU A 416 1.45 23.93 -2.73
N GLU A 417 1.32 25.16 -3.21
CA GLU A 417 1.22 25.47 -4.65
C GLU A 417 2.63 25.67 -5.22
N VAL A 418 3.01 24.85 -6.19
CA VAL A 418 4.35 24.88 -6.79
C VAL A 418 4.45 25.97 -7.85
N MET A 419 5.44 26.83 -7.66
CA MET A 419 5.82 27.91 -8.57
C MET A 419 7.01 27.53 -9.45
N GLU A 420 7.94 26.74 -8.90
CA GLU A 420 9.19 26.38 -9.56
C GLU A 420 9.76 25.08 -8.94
N VAL A 421 10.36 24.22 -9.76
CA VAL A 421 11.05 23.00 -9.32
C VAL A 421 12.52 23.07 -9.73
N ARG A 422 13.44 22.74 -8.80
CA ARG A 422 14.88 22.62 -9.03
C ARG A 422 15.44 21.40 -8.32
N GLY A 423 15.55 20.28 -9.04
CA GLY A 423 15.98 19.01 -8.45
C GLY A 423 15.02 18.60 -7.33
N ASP A 424 15.55 18.47 -6.10
CA ASP A 424 14.75 18.14 -4.92
C ASP A 424 14.08 19.33 -4.24
N TRP A 425 14.30 20.54 -4.73
CA TRP A 425 13.72 21.75 -4.15
C TRP A 425 12.51 22.22 -4.93
N ILE A 426 11.44 22.56 -4.22
CA ILE A 426 10.25 23.19 -4.79
C ILE A 426 10.07 24.57 -4.17
N LYS A 427 9.85 25.56 -5.02
CA LYS A 427 9.45 26.90 -4.61
C LYS A 427 7.94 26.94 -4.57
N VAL A 428 7.38 27.34 -3.44
CA VAL A 428 5.96 27.21 -3.18
C VAL A 428 5.34 28.48 -2.59
N ASN A 429 4.04 28.64 -2.83
CA ASN A 429 3.15 29.34 -1.91
C ASN A 429 2.50 28.30 -1.01
N TYR A 430 2.30 28.61 0.26
CA TYR A 430 1.76 27.64 1.21
C TYR A 430 0.53 28.15 1.95
N MET A 431 -0.33 27.21 2.35
CA MET A 431 -1.48 27.42 3.23
C MET A 431 -1.47 26.39 4.37
N ASP A 432 -1.44 26.88 5.61
CA ASP A 432 -1.67 26.12 6.83
C ASP A 432 -3.06 26.48 7.37
N HIS A 433 -4.03 25.62 7.05
CA HIS A 433 -5.42 25.79 7.46
C HIS A 433 -5.60 25.71 8.98
N PHE A 434 -4.82 24.86 9.66
CA PHE A 434 -4.94 24.64 11.10
C PHE A 434 -4.52 25.86 11.91
N ARG A 435 -3.52 26.61 11.44
CA ARG A 435 -3.02 27.81 12.11
C ARG A 435 -3.42 29.10 11.41
N SER A 436 -4.25 29.01 10.36
CA SER A 436 -4.67 30.14 9.51
C SER A 436 -3.49 30.99 9.06
N ARG A 437 -2.43 30.35 8.60
CA ARG A 437 -1.18 31.01 8.16
C ARG A 437 -0.92 30.70 6.69
N SER A 438 -0.54 31.71 5.93
CA SER A 438 -0.07 31.55 4.57
C SER A 438 1.26 32.27 4.37
N GLY A 439 1.97 31.89 3.33
CA GLY A 439 3.17 32.57 2.89
C GLY A 439 3.49 32.28 1.44
N GLU A 440 4.31 33.15 0.85
CA GLU A 440 4.62 33.10 -0.57
C GLU A 440 6.11 32.97 -0.81
N ASN A 441 6.44 32.40 -1.98
CA ASN A 441 7.80 32.35 -2.53
C ASN A 441 8.84 31.79 -1.55
N VAL A 442 8.54 30.64 -0.94
CA VAL A 442 9.48 29.91 -0.06
C VAL A 442 9.97 28.66 -0.73
N TRP A 443 11.20 28.23 -0.40
CA TRP A 443 11.73 26.95 -0.84
C TRP A 443 11.52 25.91 0.24
N VAL A 444 11.10 24.72 -0.17
CA VAL A 444 11.05 23.53 0.66
C VAL A 444 11.70 22.38 -0.10
N CYS A 445 12.31 21.45 0.63
CA CYS A 445 12.88 20.25 0.04
C CYS A 445 11.80 19.16 -0.05
N LYS A 446 11.77 18.39 -1.15
CA LYS A 446 10.80 17.31 -1.38
C LYS A 446 11.02 16.07 -0.53
N LYS A 447 12.26 15.91 -0.08
CA LYS A 447 12.73 14.87 0.81
C LYS A 447 13.89 15.40 1.64
N MET A 448 14.10 14.83 2.82
CA MET A 448 15.31 15.02 3.62
C MET A 448 16.05 13.70 3.73
N VAL A 449 17.32 13.75 4.08
CA VAL A 449 18.11 12.55 4.39
C VAL A 449 18.53 12.64 5.85
N ASP A 450 18.31 11.57 6.61
CA ASP A 450 18.68 11.50 8.02
C ASP A 450 20.19 11.24 8.22
N ASP A 451 20.63 11.15 9.48
CA ASP A 451 22.03 10.89 9.82
C ASP A 451 22.52 9.49 9.37
N ASN A 452 21.60 8.57 9.03
CA ASN A 452 21.90 7.23 8.55
C ASN A 452 21.89 7.13 7.02
N GLY A 453 21.63 8.23 6.31
CA GLY A 453 21.52 8.22 4.84
C GLY A 453 20.15 7.76 4.34
N LEU A 454 19.13 7.68 5.21
CA LEU A 454 17.79 7.26 4.84
C LEU A 454 16.92 8.47 4.48
N VAL A 455 16.14 8.31 3.43
CA VAL A 455 15.23 9.34 2.92
C VAL A 455 14.00 9.47 3.82
N ILE A 456 13.81 10.64 4.40
CA ILE A 456 12.59 11.03 5.11
C ILE A 456 11.70 11.80 4.12
N PRO A 457 10.50 11.28 3.79
CA PRO A 457 9.59 12.01 2.91
C PRO A 457 9.08 13.29 3.59
N THR A 458 9.07 14.39 2.87
CA THR A 458 8.62 15.69 3.41
C THR A 458 7.38 16.23 2.72
N VAL A 459 7.29 16.06 1.40
CA VAL A 459 6.10 16.45 0.62
C VAL A 459 5.75 15.38 -0.41
N LEU A 460 4.46 15.22 -0.70
CA LEU A 460 3.98 14.35 -1.79
C LEU A 460 3.03 15.09 -2.73
N PRO A 461 3.03 14.72 -4.02
CA PRO A 461 2.10 15.28 -5.01
C PRO A 461 0.67 15.16 -4.52
N PHE A 462 -0.08 16.25 -4.54
CA PHE A 462 -1.51 16.24 -4.33
C PHE A 462 -2.22 16.48 -5.66
N ILE A 463 -3.33 15.78 -5.86
CA ILE A 463 -4.20 16.02 -7.00
C ILE A 463 -5.48 16.60 -6.47
N ASP A 464 -5.75 17.83 -6.90
CA ASP A 464 -7.06 18.42 -6.76
C ASP A 464 -8.02 17.67 -7.69
N ALA A 465 -8.58 16.56 -7.20
CA ALA A 465 -9.47 15.66 -7.93
C ALA A 465 -10.74 16.33 -8.48
N TYR A 466 -10.94 17.63 -8.21
CA TYR A 466 -12.13 18.40 -8.56
C TYR A 466 -11.90 19.60 -9.49
N VAL A 467 -10.66 19.92 -9.87
CA VAL A 467 -10.45 21.01 -10.83
C VAL A 467 -10.51 20.42 -12.23
N GLY A 468 -11.74 20.17 -12.68
CA GLY A 468 -12.03 20.18 -14.11
C GLY A 468 -11.42 21.45 -14.71
N ASP A 469 -10.70 21.29 -15.81
CA ASP A 469 -10.03 22.34 -16.55
C ASP A 469 -10.74 23.70 -16.41
N LYS A 470 -10.04 24.67 -15.79
CA LYS A 470 -10.44 26.08 -15.86
C LYS A 470 -9.75 26.77 -17.02
#